data_AF-A0A7W5EP06-F1
#
_entry.id   AF-A0A7W5EP06-F1
#
_cell.length_a   1.000
_cell.length_b   1.000
_cell.length_c   1.000
_cell.angle_alpha   90.00
_cell.angle_beta   90.00
_cell.angle_gamma   90.00
#
_symmetry.space_group_name_H-M   'P 1'
#
loop_
_entity.id
_entity.type
_entity.pdbx_description
1 polymer ?
#
loop_
_entity_poly.entity_id
_entity_poly.type
_entity_poly.pdbx_seq_one_letter_code
_entity_poly.pdbx_strand_id
1 'polypeptide(L)'
;MNDAASEVTEARRRTILASSLTAAQVAAQLNGASEGTATDIDDLRRAGEIFGVWHKEAAAFVYPRFQFEPQVSAASRRRLLSLLASLGGFVPTDDPGGWRRAFWLYQRNSRLSPRCCAYDRKPIADPIAAVQYLLPFSDDARTPAEAFPEEPNSVFALVNQLGAA
;
A
#
# COMPACT_ATOMS: atom_id res chain seq x y z
N MET A 1 4.84 9.80 29.61
CA MET A 1 5.46 8.90 28.60
C MET A 1 4.54 8.60 27.41
N ASN A 2 3.37 9.27 27.27
CA ASN A 2 2.41 9.05 26.16
C ASN A 2 2.49 10.08 25.03
N ASP A 3 3.19 11.21 25.21
CA ASP A 3 3.17 12.31 24.25
C ASP A 3 4.01 12.02 23.01
N ALA A 4 5.22 11.47 23.19
CA ALA A 4 6.12 11.17 22.07
C ALA A 4 5.55 10.11 21.11
N ALA A 5 4.90 9.05 21.62
CA ALA A 5 4.28 8.03 20.77
C ALA A 5 3.05 8.58 20.01
N SER A 6 2.30 9.48 20.65
CA SER A 6 1.16 10.16 20.02
C SER A 6 1.64 11.12 18.93
N GLU A 7 2.73 11.85 19.18
CA GLU A 7 3.34 12.76 18.22
C GLU A 7 3.88 12.03 16.98
N VAL A 8 4.58 10.89 17.16
CA VAL A 8 5.05 10.06 16.04
C VAL A 8 3.89 9.51 15.21
N THR A 9 2.81 9.09 15.87
CA THR A 9 1.60 8.58 15.20
C THR A 9 0.95 9.69 14.37
N GLU A 10 0.82 10.89 14.94
CA GLU A 10 0.19 12.02 14.28
C GLU A 10 1.04 12.59 13.13
N ALA A 11 2.36 12.63 13.30
CA ALA A 11 3.28 12.96 12.22
C ALA A 11 3.11 11.99 11.04
N ARG A 12 3.00 10.68 11.31
CA ARG A 12 2.74 9.68 10.28
C ARG A 12 1.38 9.88 9.59
N ARG A 13 0.32 10.18 10.35
CA ARG A 13 -0.99 10.52 9.75
C ARG A 13 -0.86 11.69 8.79
N ARG A 14 -0.20 12.77 9.22
CA ARG A 14 0.00 13.97 8.40
C ARG A 14 0.74 13.65 7.10
N THR A 15 1.78 12.82 7.15
CA THR A 15 2.51 12.38 5.94
C THR A 15 1.62 11.58 4.98
N ILE A 16 0.82 10.65 5.49
CA ILE A 16 -0.11 9.86 4.66
C ILE A 16 -1.16 10.78 4.02
N LEU A 17 -1.74 11.70 4.78
CA LEU A 17 -2.74 12.65 4.27
C LEU A 17 -2.13 13.58 3.22
N ALA A 18 -0.94 14.12 3.46
CA ALA A 18 -0.27 15.04 2.54
C ALA A 18 0.12 14.39 1.20
N SER A 19 0.33 13.07 1.18
CA SER A 19 0.65 12.31 -0.03
C SER A 19 -0.57 11.64 -0.68
N SER A 20 -1.77 11.84 -0.12
CA SER A 20 -3.01 11.25 -0.64
C SER A 20 -3.73 12.19 -1.61
N LEU A 21 -4.55 11.60 -2.47
CA LEU A 21 -5.39 12.29 -3.44
C LEU A 21 -6.82 12.45 -2.91
N THR A 22 -7.53 13.49 -3.36
CA THR A 22 -8.97 13.64 -3.12
C THR A 22 -9.77 12.75 -4.09
N ALA A 23 -11.05 12.51 -3.80
CA ALA A 23 -11.95 11.78 -4.72
C ALA A 23 -11.98 12.41 -6.12
N ALA A 24 -12.01 13.75 -6.20
CA ALA A 24 -12.00 14.47 -7.47
C ALA A 24 -10.70 14.25 -8.26
N GLN A 25 -9.55 14.22 -7.59
CA GLN A 25 -8.26 13.94 -8.23
C GLN A 25 -8.19 12.49 -8.73
N VAL A 26 -8.68 11.53 -7.95
CA VAL A 26 -8.75 10.12 -8.37
C VAL A 26 -9.68 9.96 -9.58
N ALA A 27 -10.85 10.58 -9.56
CA ALA A 27 -11.79 10.55 -10.69
C ALA A 27 -11.16 11.11 -11.97
N ALA A 28 -10.44 12.24 -11.86
CA ALA A 28 -9.72 12.82 -13.00
C ALA A 28 -8.61 11.89 -13.52
N GLN A 29 -7.90 11.20 -12.63
CA GLN A 29 -6.81 10.30 -12.99
C GLN A 29 -7.32 8.98 -13.63
N LEU A 30 -8.44 8.44 -13.17
CA LEU A 30 -9.01 7.20 -13.69
C LEU A 30 -9.74 7.40 -15.03
N ASN A 31 -10.35 8.56 -15.26
CA ASN A 31 -11.20 8.82 -16.43
C ASN A 31 -10.47 9.49 -17.61
N GLY A 32 -9.14 9.60 -17.57
CA GLY A 32 -8.31 10.42 -18.47
C GLY A 32 -8.69 10.37 -19.96
N ALA A 33 -9.57 11.27 -20.39
CA ALA A 33 -10.05 11.46 -21.78
C ALA A 33 -11.16 10.52 -22.31
N SER A 34 -12.14 10.08 -21.50
CA SER A 34 -13.36 9.46 -22.07
C SER A 34 -14.65 9.96 -21.41
N GLU A 35 -15.57 10.44 -22.25
CA GLU A 35 -16.98 10.71 -21.91
C GLU A 35 -17.68 9.40 -21.53
N GLY A 36 -17.50 8.98 -20.29
CA GLY A 36 -18.07 7.72 -19.81
C GLY A 36 -18.19 7.74 -18.30
N THR A 37 -19.36 8.19 -17.84
CA THR A 37 -19.91 8.09 -16.47
C THR A 37 -18.94 8.42 -15.34
N ALA A 38 -19.19 9.54 -14.65
CA ALA A 38 -18.57 9.84 -13.36
C ALA A 38 -18.67 8.61 -12.45
N THR A 39 -17.58 7.85 -12.36
CA THR A 39 -17.51 6.69 -11.50
C THR A 39 -17.57 7.20 -10.07
N ASP A 40 -18.56 6.77 -9.30
CA ASP A 40 -18.63 7.12 -7.89
C ASP A 40 -17.45 6.44 -7.19
N ILE A 41 -16.45 7.25 -6.84
CA ILE A 41 -15.23 6.83 -6.13
C ILE A 41 -15.62 6.14 -4.82
N ASP A 42 -16.73 6.53 -4.20
CA ASP A 42 -17.20 5.92 -2.97
C ASP A 42 -17.74 4.49 -3.22
N ASP A 43 -18.32 4.22 -4.38
CA ASP A 43 -18.73 2.86 -4.77
C ASP A 43 -17.53 1.97 -5.08
N LEU A 44 -16.51 2.49 -5.79
CA LEU A 44 -15.25 1.76 -5.98
C LEU A 44 -14.60 1.41 -4.64
N ARG A 45 -14.63 2.34 -3.69
CA ARG A 45 -14.10 2.11 -2.34
C ARG A 45 -14.89 1.05 -1.59
N ARG A 46 -16.23 1.12 -1.62
CA ARG A 46 -17.12 0.13 -0.97
C ARG A 46 -16.99 -1.26 -1.58
N ALA A 47 -16.78 -1.34 -2.90
CA ALA A 47 -16.51 -2.58 -3.62
C ALA A 47 -15.10 -3.15 -3.33
N GLY A 48 -14.25 -2.43 -2.59
CA GLY A 48 -12.88 -2.85 -2.31
C GLY A 48 -11.95 -2.74 -3.51
N GLU A 49 -12.30 -1.94 -4.52
CA GLU A 49 -11.48 -1.72 -5.71
C GLU A 49 -10.38 -0.69 -5.49
N ILE A 50 -10.62 0.26 -4.60
CA ILE A 50 -9.66 1.26 -4.16
C ILE A 50 -9.71 1.36 -2.63
N PHE A 51 -8.59 1.79 -2.06
CA PHE A 51 -8.45 2.02 -0.64
C PHE A 51 -8.49 3.52 -0.34
N GLY A 52 -9.28 3.88 0.67
CA GLY A 52 -9.40 5.23 1.17
C GLY A 52 -9.14 5.27 2.67
N VAL A 53 -8.65 6.42 3.12
CA VAL A 53 -8.40 6.75 4.52
C VAL A 53 -9.31 7.91 4.91
N TRP A 54 -10.01 7.78 6.04
CA TRP A 54 -10.91 8.81 6.52
C TRP A 54 -10.13 10.01 7.06
N HIS A 55 -10.25 11.15 6.40
CA HIS A 55 -9.72 12.43 6.85
C HIS A 55 -10.77 13.17 7.68
N LYS A 56 -10.57 13.19 9.00
CA LYS A 56 -11.54 13.75 9.95
C LYS A 56 -11.85 15.23 9.70
N GLU A 57 -10.84 16.06 9.42
CA GLU A 57 -11.02 17.50 9.26
C GLU A 57 -11.79 17.86 7.99
N ALA A 58 -11.55 17.13 6.90
CA ALA A 58 -12.30 17.30 5.65
C ALA A 58 -13.64 16.54 5.63
N ALA A 59 -13.94 15.74 6.67
CA ALA A 59 -15.08 14.83 6.72
C ALA A 59 -15.24 14.00 5.43
N ALA A 60 -14.12 13.52 4.88
CA ALA A 60 -14.08 12.85 3.59
C ALA A 60 -12.99 11.77 3.53
N PHE A 61 -13.13 10.83 2.61
CA PHE A 61 -12.05 9.89 2.29
C PHE A 61 -11.01 10.54 1.37
N VAL A 62 -9.74 10.30 1.68
CA VAL A 62 -8.59 10.56 0.80
C VAL A 62 -7.95 9.24 0.40
N TYR A 63 -7.27 9.23 -0.75
CA TYR A 63 -6.84 8.00 -1.42
C TYR A 63 -5.32 8.01 -1.57
N PRO A 64 -4.59 7.14 -0.85
CA PRO A 64 -3.14 7.04 -0.97
C PRO A 64 -2.67 6.85 -2.41
N ARG A 65 -1.72 7.69 -2.84
CA ARG A 65 -1.32 7.84 -4.26
C ARG A 65 -0.72 6.58 -4.87
N PHE A 66 -0.02 5.76 -4.08
CA PHE A 66 0.67 4.56 -4.57
C PHE A 66 -0.23 3.63 -5.40
N GLN A 67 -1.54 3.62 -5.12
CA GLN A 67 -2.56 2.80 -5.77
C GLN A 67 -2.84 3.16 -7.23
N PHE A 68 -2.41 4.35 -7.63
CA PHE A 68 -2.69 4.96 -8.93
C PHE A 68 -1.39 5.26 -9.70
N GLU A 69 -0.25 4.78 -9.21
CA GLU A 69 1.00 4.87 -9.98
C GLU A 69 0.86 4.09 -11.30
N PRO A 70 1.50 4.52 -12.40
CA PRO A 70 1.32 3.92 -13.72
C PRO A 70 1.57 2.41 -13.79
N GLN A 71 2.43 1.89 -12.90
CA GLN A 71 2.79 0.48 -12.81
C GLN A 71 1.72 -0.36 -12.07
N VAL A 72 0.82 0.29 -11.33
CA VAL A 72 -0.21 -0.39 -10.53
C VAL A 72 -1.47 -0.62 -11.35
N SER A 73 -1.65 -1.88 -11.78
CA SER A 73 -2.89 -2.31 -12.41
C SER A 73 -4.08 -2.37 -11.43
N ALA A 74 -5.30 -2.22 -11.95
CA ALA A 74 -6.52 -2.44 -11.16
C ALA A 74 -6.60 -3.87 -10.59
N ALA A 75 -6.07 -4.87 -11.30
CA ALA A 75 -6.05 -6.26 -10.84
C ALA A 75 -5.11 -6.45 -9.64
N SER A 76 -3.88 -5.93 -9.70
CA SER A 76 -2.93 -6.02 -8.59
C SER A 76 -3.44 -5.26 -7.37
N ARG A 77 -4.00 -4.06 -7.54
CA ARG A 77 -4.61 -3.30 -6.45
C ARG A 77 -5.74 -4.07 -5.77
N ARG A 78 -6.73 -4.56 -6.52
CA ARG A 78 -7.82 -5.38 -5.97
C ARG A 78 -7.31 -6.60 -5.23
N ARG A 79 -6.29 -7.27 -5.77
CA ARG A 79 -5.65 -8.42 -5.11
C ARG A 79 -5.03 -8.03 -3.77
N LEU A 80 -4.30 -6.91 -3.69
CA LEU A 80 -3.74 -6.41 -2.43
C LEU A 80 -4.84 -6.19 -1.39
N LEU A 81 -5.91 -5.50 -1.77
CA LEU A 81 -7.00 -5.16 -0.87
C LEU A 81 -7.77 -6.39 -0.41
N SER A 82 -7.97 -7.38 -1.30
CA SER A 82 -8.57 -8.67 -0.95
C SER A 82 -7.69 -9.46 0.02
N LEU A 83 -6.38 -9.52 -0.19
CA LEU A 83 -5.46 -10.19 0.72
C LEU A 83 -5.43 -9.51 2.09
N LEU A 84 -5.39 -8.17 2.14
CA LEU A 84 -5.48 -7.45 3.40
C LEU A 84 -6.81 -7.70 4.11
N ALA A 85 -7.93 -7.71 3.37
CA ALA A 85 -9.24 -7.99 3.95
C ALA A 85 -9.37 -9.44 4.48
N SER A 86 -8.57 -10.39 3.99
CA SER A 86 -8.53 -11.74 4.57
C SER A 86 -7.79 -11.82 5.91
N LEU A 87 -7.03 -10.76 6.27
CA LEU A 87 -6.43 -10.64 7.60
C LEU A 87 -7.44 -10.04 8.58
N GLY A 88 -7.66 -10.72 9.71
CA GLY A 88 -8.50 -10.20 10.79
C GLY A 88 -8.08 -8.79 11.21
N GLY A 89 -9.05 -7.91 11.46
CA GLY A 89 -8.78 -6.52 11.86
C GLY A 89 -8.49 -5.55 10.72
N PHE A 90 -8.35 -5.98 9.46
CA PHE A 90 -8.17 -5.12 8.29
C PHE A 90 -9.41 -5.03 7.38
N VAL A 91 -10.48 -5.76 7.73
CA VAL A 91 -11.79 -5.64 7.06
C VAL A 91 -12.43 -4.27 7.32
N PRO A 92 -13.28 -3.75 6.41
CA PRO A 92 -13.91 -2.44 6.59
C PRO A 92 -14.73 -2.29 7.88
N THR A 93 -15.27 -3.38 8.44
CA THR A 93 -16.01 -3.33 9.72
C THR A 93 -15.10 -3.05 10.91
N ASP A 94 -13.87 -3.57 10.87
CA ASP A 94 -12.88 -3.46 11.96
C ASP A 94 -11.95 -2.25 11.76
N ASP A 95 -11.82 -1.77 10.51
CA ASP A 95 -11.02 -0.62 10.10
C ASP A 95 -11.85 0.33 9.20
N PRO A 96 -12.93 0.93 9.72
CA PRO A 96 -13.86 1.77 8.94
C PRO A 96 -13.21 3.03 8.40
N GLY A 97 -12.21 3.56 9.12
CA GLY A 97 -11.43 4.72 8.69
C GLY A 97 -10.22 4.37 7.81
N GLY A 98 -9.93 3.10 7.59
CA GLY A 98 -8.77 2.65 6.80
C GLY A 98 -7.40 2.89 7.47
N TRP A 99 -7.36 3.38 8.71
CA TRP A 99 -6.12 3.81 9.35
C TRP A 99 -5.20 2.64 9.73
N ARG A 100 -5.76 1.47 10.10
CA ARG A 100 -4.93 0.31 10.41
C ARG A 100 -4.23 -0.20 9.16
N ARG A 101 -4.97 -0.32 8.03
CA ARG A 101 -4.37 -0.62 6.72
C ARG A 101 -3.35 0.43 6.30
N ALA A 102 -3.66 1.71 6.47
CA ALA A 102 -2.74 2.79 6.11
C ALA A 102 -1.43 2.70 6.89
N PHE A 103 -1.49 2.51 8.20
CA PHE A 103 -0.27 2.40 9.00
C PHE A 103 0.57 1.19 8.65
N TRP A 104 -0.06 0.05 8.35
CA TRP A 104 0.66 -1.11 7.86
C TRP A 104 1.34 -0.85 6.51
N LEU A 105 0.60 -0.27 5.56
CA LEU A 105 1.11 0.06 4.22
C LEU A 105 2.29 1.05 4.25
N TYR A 106 2.35 1.92 5.25
CA TYR A 106 3.39 2.94 5.41
C TYR A 106 4.42 2.61 6.50
N GLN A 107 4.45 1.36 6.98
CA GLN A 107 5.49 0.89 7.90
C GLN A 107 6.63 0.24 7.12
N ARG A 108 7.86 0.69 7.34
CA ARG A 108 9.04 0.10 6.68
C ARG A 108 9.22 -1.36 7.11
N ASN A 109 9.53 -2.21 6.14
CA ASN A 109 9.78 -3.63 6.37
C ASN A 109 11.06 -4.05 5.63
N SER A 110 12.01 -4.68 6.35
CA SER A 110 13.29 -5.11 5.77
C SER A 110 13.12 -6.18 4.71
N ARG A 111 12.05 -6.98 4.74
CA ARG A 111 11.71 -7.94 3.67
C ARG A 111 11.33 -7.28 2.34
N LEU A 112 11.07 -5.98 2.34
CA LEU A 112 10.78 -5.20 1.14
C LEU A 112 11.98 -4.34 0.69
N SER A 113 13.18 -4.58 1.25
CA SER A 113 14.39 -3.95 0.72
C SER A 113 14.59 -4.36 -0.74
N PRO A 114 15.23 -3.50 -1.57
CA PRO A 114 15.57 -3.85 -2.93
C PRO A 114 16.31 -5.19 -3.05
N ARG A 115 17.19 -5.50 -2.10
CA ARG A 115 17.91 -6.78 -2.08
C ARG A 115 16.98 -7.97 -1.83
N CYS A 116 16.09 -7.90 -0.85
CA CYS A 116 15.13 -8.98 -0.59
C CYS A 116 14.18 -9.19 -1.77
N CYS A 117 13.65 -8.12 -2.35
CA CYS A 117 12.81 -8.19 -3.54
C CYS A 117 13.55 -8.82 -4.75
N ALA A 118 14.82 -8.44 -4.96
CA ALA A 118 15.64 -9.03 -6.02
C ALA A 118 15.85 -10.54 -5.83
N TYR A 119 16.08 -10.98 -4.58
CA TYR A 119 16.19 -12.40 -4.26
C TYR A 119 14.88 -13.15 -4.48
N ASP A 120 13.73 -12.61 -4.04
CA ASP A 120 12.42 -13.22 -4.25
C ASP A 120 12.10 -13.42 -5.75
N ARG A 121 12.47 -12.43 -6.58
CA ARG A 121 12.29 -12.51 -8.04
C ARG A 121 13.13 -13.62 -8.66
N LYS A 122 14.37 -13.76 -8.19
CA LYS A 122 15.33 -14.73 -8.72
C LYS A 122 16.04 -15.44 -7.56
N PRO A 123 15.44 -16.51 -7.02
CA PRO A 123 16.11 -17.33 -6.02
C PRO A 123 17.32 -18.00 -6.67
N ILE A 124 18.50 -17.75 -6.12
CA ILE A 124 19.76 -18.35 -6.59
C ILE A 124 20.21 -19.36 -5.54
N ALA A 125 20.35 -20.62 -5.94
CA ALA A 125 20.71 -21.72 -5.05
C ALA A 125 22.19 -21.70 -4.65
N ASP A 126 23.07 -21.29 -5.57
CA ASP A 126 24.50 -21.16 -5.29
C ASP A 126 24.77 -19.91 -4.43
N PRO A 127 25.32 -20.05 -3.20
CA PRO A 127 25.49 -18.91 -2.30
C PRO A 127 26.43 -17.82 -2.82
N ILE A 128 27.47 -18.20 -3.58
CA ILE A 128 28.46 -17.24 -4.09
C ILE A 128 27.84 -16.41 -5.22
N ALA A 129 27.14 -17.06 -6.14
CA ALA A 129 26.41 -16.41 -7.22
C ALA A 129 25.26 -15.55 -6.68
N ALA A 130 24.58 -16.00 -5.61
CA ALA A 130 23.54 -15.22 -4.94
C ALA A 130 24.10 -13.91 -4.38
N VAL A 131 25.24 -13.98 -3.65
CA VAL A 131 25.90 -12.77 -3.14
C VAL A 131 26.24 -11.84 -4.30
N GLN A 132 26.93 -12.32 -5.33
CA GLN A 132 27.34 -11.48 -6.47
C GLN A 132 26.16 -10.80 -7.17
N TYR A 133 25.06 -11.53 -7.37
CA TYR A 133 23.84 -10.97 -7.94
C TYR A 133 23.20 -9.89 -7.05
N LEU A 134 23.22 -10.09 -5.74
CA LEU A 134 22.55 -9.23 -4.77
C LEU A 134 23.35 -8.00 -4.32
N LEU A 135 24.68 -8.00 -4.53
CA LEU A 135 25.59 -6.91 -4.16
C LEU A 135 25.13 -5.50 -4.60
N PRO A 136 24.60 -5.30 -5.82
CA PRO A 136 24.20 -3.97 -6.28
C PRO A 136 22.95 -3.41 -5.59
N PHE A 137 22.18 -4.26 -4.90
CA PHE A 137 20.91 -3.87 -4.29
C PHE A 137 21.10 -3.43 -2.83
N SER A 138 20.43 -2.33 -2.45
CA SER A 138 20.41 -1.82 -1.08
C SER A 138 19.62 -2.73 -0.13
N ASP A 139 20.02 -2.73 1.14
CA ASP A 139 19.32 -3.36 2.26
C ASP A 139 18.30 -2.41 2.93
N ASP A 140 18.15 -1.18 2.43
CA ASP A 140 17.22 -0.20 2.99
C ASP A 140 15.78 -0.72 2.92
N ALA A 141 15.18 -0.97 4.09
CA ALA A 141 13.80 -1.40 4.22
C ALA A 141 12.85 -0.43 3.52
N ARG A 142 11.88 -0.88 2.73
CA ARG A 142 10.84 -0.02 2.14
C ARG A 142 9.50 -0.25 2.81
N THR A 143 8.59 0.71 2.69
CA THR A 143 7.18 0.49 3.04
C THR A 143 6.48 -0.36 1.98
N PRO A 144 5.42 -1.12 2.32
CA PRO A 144 4.59 -1.76 1.32
C PRO A 144 4.06 -0.81 0.24
N ALA A 145 3.66 0.41 0.60
CA ALA A 145 3.18 1.41 -0.35
C ALA A 145 4.26 1.84 -1.36
N GLU A 146 5.52 1.97 -0.93
CA GLU A 146 6.65 2.29 -1.82
C GLU A 146 7.04 1.10 -2.70
N ALA A 147 7.03 -0.13 -2.17
CA ALA A 147 7.45 -1.31 -2.92
C ALA A 147 6.39 -1.82 -3.89
N PHE A 148 5.11 -1.57 -3.62
CA PHE A 148 4.00 -2.17 -4.36
C PHE A 148 3.96 -1.86 -5.87
N PRO A 149 4.25 -0.64 -6.35
CA PRO A 149 4.27 -0.34 -7.78
C PRO A 149 5.30 -1.17 -8.56
N GLU A 150 6.44 -1.47 -7.95
CA GLU A 150 7.55 -2.17 -8.62
C GLU A 150 7.55 -3.68 -8.33
N GLU A 151 7.18 -4.07 -7.11
CA GLU A 151 7.34 -5.42 -6.57
C GLU A 151 6.03 -5.94 -5.92
N PRO A 152 4.89 -5.96 -6.64
CA PRO A 152 3.61 -6.32 -6.04
C PRO A 152 3.60 -7.73 -5.45
N ASN A 153 4.37 -8.67 -6.03
CA ASN A 153 4.46 -10.05 -5.55
C ASN A 153 5.16 -10.16 -4.19
N SER A 154 6.22 -9.39 -3.93
CA SER A 154 6.87 -9.37 -2.62
C SER A 154 5.93 -8.80 -1.54
N VAL A 155 5.11 -7.80 -1.89
CA VAL A 155 4.09 -7.28 -0.98
C VAL A 155 3.00 -8.32 -0.70
N PHE A 156 2.52 -9.05 -1.72
CA PHE A 156 1.55 -10.14 -1.51
C PHE A 156 2.12 -11.24 -0.60
N ALA A 157 3.38 -11.64 -0.84
CA ALA A 157 4.05 -12.62 -0.01
C ALA A 157 4.15 -12.17 1.45
N LEU A 158 4.45 -10.88 1.68
CA LEU A 158 4.47 -10.30 3.02
C LEU A 158 3.09 -10.35 3.69
N VAL A 159 2.01 -10.03 2.98
CA VAL A 159 0.63 -10.12 3.51
C VAL A 159 0.29 -11.56 3.90
N ASN A 160 0.63 -12.54 3.05
CA ASN A 160 0.37 -13.96 3.33
C ASN A 160 1.11 -14.46 4.58
N GLN A 161 2.32 -13.97 4.83
CA GLN A 161 3.08 -14.32 6.03
C GLN A 161 2.42 -13.81 7.32
N LEU A 162 1.69 -12.69 7.26
CA LEU A 162 0.96 -12.18 8.42
C LEU A 162 -0.28 -13.01 8.75
N GLY A 163 -0.90 -13.65 7.76
CA GLY A 163 -2.03 -14.55 7.97
C GLY A 163 -1.65 -15.96 8.42
N ALA A 164 -0.36 -16.32 8.31
CA ALA A 164 0.18 -17.61 8.75
C ALA A 164 0.76 -17.58 10.18
N ALA A 165 0.78 -16.40 10.82
CA ALA A 165 1.29 -16.18 12.17
C ALA A 165 0.15 -16.11 13.19
#